data_AF-A0A1B9AQ95-F1
#
_entry.id   AF-A0A1B9AQ95-F1
#
_cell.length_a   1.000
_cell.length_b   1.000
_cell.length_c   1.000
_cell.angle_alpha   90.00
_cell.angle_beta   90.00
_cell.angle_gamma   90.00
#
_symmetry.space_group_name_H-M   'P 1'
#
loop_
_entity.id
_entity.type
_entity.pdbx_description
1 polymer ?
#
loop_
_entity_poly.entity_id
_entity_poly.type
_entity_poly.pdbx_seq_one_letter_code
_entity_poly.pdbx_strand_id
1 'polypeptide(L)'
;MTSIYILLVLGSIVFWGFTAQDANGLIYPSEHRGTLWSFAGLLLLGVILAGISFAGVRDKSKTVNKKTVIAGLTIGFGFLLWRVLMSLT
;
A
#
# COMPACT_ATOMS: atom_id res chain seq x y z
N MET A 1 -11.05 10.78 -2.38
CA MET A 1 -10.41 10.56 -1.05
C MET A 1 -9.26 9.56 -1.12
N THR A 2 -9.37 8.46 -1.87
CA THR A 2 -8.28 7.50 -2.10
C THR A 2 -6.98 8.11 -2.64
N SER A 3 -7.05 9.02 -3.61
CA SER A 3 -5.85 9.65 -4.17
C SER A 3 -5.07 10.48 -3.15
N ILE A 4 -5.76 11.17 -2.24
CA ILE A 4 -5.15 11.94 -1.15
C ILE A 4 -4.47 10.99 -0.16
N TYR A 5 -5.12 9.88 0.19
CA TYR A 5 -4.51 8.86 1.05
C TYR A 5 -3.21 8.31 0.47
N ILE A 6 -3.20 7.94 -0.81
CA ILE A 6 -2.00 7.41 -1.48
C ILE A 6 -0.89 8.46 -1.50
N LEU A 7 -1.20 9.72 -1.80
CA LEU A 7 -0.23 10.82 -1.76
C LEU A 7 0.36 11.04 -0.37
N LEU A 8 -0.46 10.95 0.69
CA LEU A 8 0.01 11.08 2.07
C LEU A 8 0.89 9.90 2.50
N VAL A 9 0.55 8.67 2.10
CA VAL A 9 1.37 7.49 2.37
C VAL A 9 2.70 7.57 1.63
N LEU A 10 2.70 7.95 0.35
CA LEU A 10 3.95 8.14 -0.41
C LEU A 10 4.80 9.29 0.16
N GLY A 11 4.17 10.42 0.50
CA GLY A 11 4.84 11.56 1.10
C GLY A 11 5.46 11.22 2.46
N SER A 12 4.77 10.43 3.29
CA SER A 12 5.30 9.98 4.58
C SER A 12 6.44 8.97 4.44
N ILE A 13 6.43 8.09 3.43
CA ILE A 13 7.58 7.22 3.12
C ILE A 13 8.82 8.04 2.74
N VAL A 14 8.64 9.02 1.86
CA VAL A 14 9.73 9.90 1.41
C VAL A 14 10.25 10.75 2.57
N PHE A 15 9.36 11.37 3.33
CA PHE A 15 9.71 12.15 4.51
C PHE A 15 10.47 11.30 5.54
N TRP A 16 9.95 10.10 5.85
CA TRP A 16 10.62 9.18 6.76
C TRP A 16 12.00 8.78 6.24
N GLY A 17 12.13 8.52 4.93
CA GLY A 17 13.41 8.20 4.30
C GLY A 17 14.47 9.27 4.54
N PHE A 18 14.12 10.55 4.49
CA PHE A 18 15.07 11.63 4.85
C PHE A 18 15.43 11.65 6.34
N THR A 19 14.51 11.30 7.22
CA THR A 19 14.77 11.27 8.67
C THR A 19 15.52 10.04 9.15
N ALA A 20 15.42 8.92 8.42
CA ALA A 20 16.03 7.64 8.77
C ALA A 20 17.40 7.42 8.10
N GLN A 21 17.86 8.39 7.31
CA GLN A 21 19.21 8.40 6.76
C GLN A 21 20.23 8.63 7.87
N ASP A 22 21.28 7.81 7.89
CA ASP A 22 22.45 8.03 8.73
C ASP A 22 23.29 9.22 8.18
N ALA A 23 24.33 9.65 8.90
CA ALA A 23 25.19 10.78 8.55
C ALA A 23 25.82 10.69 7.16
N ASN A 24 25.91 9.47 6.61
CA ASN A 24 26.43 9.19 5.26
C ASN A 24 25.34 9.14 4.17
N GLY A 25 24.08 9.47 4.49
CA GLY A 25 22.93 9.36 3.58
C GLY A 25 22.49 7.93 3.29
N LEU A 26 22.99 6.95 4.05
CA LEU A 26 22.64 5.54 3.90
C LEU A 26 21.48 5.18 4.83
N ILE A 27 20.57 4.34 4.32
CA ILE A 27 19.47 3.76 5.11
C ILE A 27 19.79 2.29 5.28
N TYR A 28 19.92 1.82 6.52
CA TYR A 28 20.14 0.41 6.84
C TYR A 28 18.79 -0.30 7.03
N PRO A 29 18.31 -1.10 6.05
CA PRO A 29 16.96 -1.67 6.10
C PRO A 29 16.78 -2.67 7.24
N SER A 30 17.88 -3.24 7.74
CA SER A 30 17.92 -4.17 8.88
C SER A 30 17.43 -3.53 10.18
N GLU A 31 17.74 -2.26 10.40
CA GLU A 31 17.41 -1.53 11.64
C GLU A 31 15.97 -1.00 11.63
N HIS A 32 15.41 -0.84 10.43
CA HIS A 32 14.08 -0.26 10.23
C HIS A 32 13.05 -1.26 9.69
N ARG A 33 13.29 -2.57 9.85
CA ARG A 33 12.39 -3.64 9.36
C ARG A 33 10.93 -3.43 9.79
N GLY A 34 10.70 -3.08 11.06
CA GLY A 34 9.33 -2.85 11.56
C GLY A 34 8.63 -1.68 10.87
N THR A 35 9.34 -0.58 10.65
CA THR A 35 8.82 0.61 9.97
C THR A 35 8.57 0.35 8.49
N LEU A 36 9.49 -0.36 7.82
CA LEU A 36 9.34 -0.78 6.41
C LEU A 36 8.13 -1.71 6.22
N TRP A 37 7.90 -2.65 7.15
CA TRP A 37 6.71 -3.50 7.12
C TRP A 37 5.41 -2.72 7.33
N SER A 38 5.44 -1.69 8.18
CA SER A 38 4.30 -0.80 8.40
C SER A 38 3.96 -0.01 7.13
N PHE A 39 4.97 0.53 6.43
CA PHE A 39 4.77 1.19 5.14
C PHE A 39 4.28 0.24 4.05
N ALA A 40 4.80 -0.99 4.02
CA ALA A 40 4.30 -2.02 3.10
C ALA A 40 2.81 -2.31 3.33
N GLY A 41 2.38 -2.41 4.59
CA GLY A 41 0.97 -2.58 4.96
C GLY A 41 0.09 -1.39 4.54
N LEU A 42 0.55 -0.16 4.78
CA LEU A 42 -0.16 1.06 4.37
C LEU A 42 -0.29 1.18 2.85
N LEU A 43 0.77 0.87 2.10
CA LEU A 43 0.73 0.82 0.65
C LEU A 43 -0.27 -0.22 0.15
N LEU A 44 -0.34 -1.39 0.80
CA LEU A 44 -1.28 -2.44 0.44
C LEU A 44 -2.74 -2.01 0.62
N LEU A 45 -3.04 -1.33 1.74
CA LEU A 45 -4.35 -0.71 1.95
C LEU A 45 -4.65 0.33 0.87
N GLY A 46 -3.67 1.14 0.49
CA GLY A 46 -3.77 2.09 -0.61
C GLY A 46 -4.12 1.43 -1.95
N VAL A 47 -3.48 0.31 -2.28
CA VAL A 47 -3.76 -0.48 -3.49
C VAL A 47 -5.17 -1.07 -3.46
N ILE A 48 -5.62 -1.61 -2.31
CA ILE A 48 -6.99 -2.12 -2.15
C ILE A 48 -8.00 -0.99 -2.37
N LEU A 49 -7.81 0.16 -1.72
CA LEU A 49 -8.66 1.34 -1.87
C LEU A 49 -8.66 1.86 -3.30
N ALA A 50 -7.51 1.85 -3.98
CA ALA A 50 -7.39 2.23 -5.39
C ALA A 50 -8.18 1.27 -6.29
N GLY A 51 -8.06 -0.04 -6.07
CA GLY A 51 -8.81 -1.06 -6.80
C GLY A 51 -10.32 -0.91 -6.61
N ILE A 52 -10.78 -0.66 -5.38
CA ILE A 52 -12.19 -0.39 -5.08
C ILE A 52 -12.66 0.89 -5.78
N SER A 53 -11.88 1.98 -5.72
CA SER A 53 -12.20 3.22 -6.42
C SER A 53 -12.29 3.03 -7.92
N PHE A 54 -11.33 2.34 -8.52
CA PHE A 54 -11.28 2.09 -9.96
C PHE A 54 -12.47 1.24 -10.43
N ALA A 55 -12.80 0.19 -9.68
CA ALA A 55 -13.96 -0.65 -9.97
C ALA A 55 -15.29 0.12 -9.77
N GLY A 56 -15.39 1.00 -8.76
CA GLY A 56 -16.54 1.87 -8.57
C GLY A 56 -16.74 2.89 -9.70
N VAL A 57 -15.65 3.46 -10.22
CA VAL A 57 -15.67 4.36 -11.40
C VAL A 57 -16.13 3.60 -12.64
N ARG A 58 -15.63 2.37 -12.84
CA ARG A 58 -16.03 1.52 -13.98
C ARG A 58 -17.53 1.24 -13.98
N ASP A 59 -18.11 1.00 -12.81
CA ASP A 59 -19.54 0.70 -12.68
C ASP A 59 -20.44 1.96 -12.73
N LYS A 60 -19.87 3.18 -12.88
CA LYS A 60 -20.58 4.49 -12.80
C LYS A 60 -21.55 4.60 -11.60
N SER A 61 -21.35 3.78 -10.58
CA SER A 61 -22.26 3.63 -9.46
C SER A 61 -21.87 4.60 -8.35
N LYS A 62 -22.84 5.36 -7.83
CA LYS A 62 -22.64 6.20 -6.64
C LYS A 62 -22.50 5.38 -5.34
N THR A 63 -22.74 4.08 -5.41
CA THR A 63 -22.71 3.15 -4.27
C THR A 63 -21.67 2.07 -4.50
N VAL A 64 -20.81 1.85 -3.50
CA VAL A 64 -19.82 0.76 -3.48
C VAL A 64 -20.57 -0.55 -3.26
N ASN A 65 -20.66 -1.38 -4.30
CA ASN A 65 -21.30 -2.70 -4.20
C ASN A 65 -20.37 -3.67 -3.45
N LYS A 66 -20.92 -4.63 -2.71
CA LYS A 66 -20.14 -5.68 -2.01
C LYS A 66 -19.19 -6.42 -2.96
N LYS A 67 -19.59 -6.59 -4.23
CA LYS A 67 -18.75 -7.18 -5.29
C LYS A 67 -17.48 -6.37 -5.57
N THR A 68 -17.56 -5.04 -5.53
CA THR A 68 -16.44 -4.11 -5.72
C THR A 68 -15.45 -4.19 -4.56
N VAL A 69 -15.95 -4.31 -3.33
CA VAL A 69 -15.11 -4.52 -2.14
C VAL A 69 -14.40 -5.86 -2.22
N ILE A 70 -15.11 -6.93 -2.57
CA ILE A 70 -14.53 -8.27 -2.73
C ILE A 70 -13.45 -8.25 -3.81
N ALA A 71 -13.68 -7.59 -4.96
CA ALA A 71 -12.68 -7.49 -6.02
C ALA A 71 -11.39 -6.78 -5.56
N GLY A 72 -11.52 -5.65 -4.86
CA GLY A 72 -10.37 -4.96 -4.28
C GLY A 72 -9.65 -5.80 -3.23
N LEU A 73 -10.41 -6.53 -2.40
CA LEU A 73 -9.87 -7.43 -1.39
C LEU A 73 -9.12 -8.60 -2.04
N THR A 74 -9.64 -9.20 -3.11
CA THR A 74 -9.00 -10.29 -3.86
C THR A 74 -7.67 -9.83 -4.47
N ILE A 75 -7.61 -8.62 -5.03
CA ILE A 75 -6.37 -8.06 -5.57
C ILE A 75 -5.36 -7.83 -4.43
N GLY A 76 -5.79 -7.26 -3.31
CA GLY A 76 -4.93 -7.06 -2.14
C GLY A 76 -4.42 -8.37 -1.52
N PHE A 77 -5.29 -9.36 -1.37
CA PHE A 77 -4.94 -10.69 -0.88
C PHE A 77 -4.03 -11.44 -1.86
N GLY A 78 -4.29 -11.34 -3.17
CA GLY A 78 -3.43 -11.91 -4.21
C GLY A 78 -2.02 -11.33 -4.15
N PHE A 79 -1.89 -10.02 -3.92
CA PHE A 79 -0.60 -9.37 -3.75
C PHE A 79 0.11 -9.83 -2.46
N LEU A 80 -0.61 -9.95 -1.34
CA LEU A 80 -0.05 -10.51 -0.09
C LEU A 80 0.44 -11.94 -0.28
N LEU A 81 -0.38 -12.81 -0.87
CA LEU A 81 -0.04 -14.21 -1.15
C LEU A 81 1.19 -14.30 -2.06
N TRP A 82 1.23 -13.52 -3.14
CA TRP A 82 2.40 -13.44 -4.01
C TRP A 82 3.67 -13.02 -3.26
N ARG A 83 3.56 -12.00 -2.40
CA ARG A 83 4.70 -11.49 -1.62
C ARG A 83 5.21 -12.51 -0.59
N VAL A 84 4.31 -13.26 0.03
CA VAL A 84 4.65 -14.35 0.96
C VAL A 84 5.34 -15.49 0.21
N LEU A 85 4.82 -15.88 -0.95
CA LEU A 85 5.44 -16.91 -1.79
C LEU A 85 6.87 -16.52 -2.20
N MET A 86 7.09 -15.29 -2.67
CA MET A 86 8.43 -14.76 -2.94
C MET A 86 9.34 -14.68 -1.72
N SER A 87 8.79 -14.65 -0.50
CA SER A 87 9.60 -14.64 0.73
C SER A 87 10.06 -16.02 1.16
N LEU A 88 9.38 -17.08 0.69
CA LEU A 88 9.71 -18.47 0.97
C LEU A 88 10.63 -19.10 -0.09
N THR A 89 10.89 -18.40 -1.20
CA THR A 89 11.75 -18.83 -2.30
C THR A 89 13.06 -18.07 -2.27
#